data_AF-A0A356KFN0-F1
#
_entry.id   AF-A0A356KFN0-F1
#
_cell.length_a   1.000
_cell.length_b   1.000
_cell.length_c   1.000
_cell.angle_alpha   90.00
_cell.angle_beta   90.00
_cell.angle_gamma   90.00
#
_symmetry.space_group_name_H-M   'P 1'
#
loop_
_entity.id
_entity.type
_entity.pdbx_description
1 polymer ?
#
loop_
_entity_poly.entity_id
_entity_poly.type
_entity_poly.pdbx_seq_one_letter_code
_entity_poly.pdbx_strand_id
1 'polypeptide(L)'
;ALDEPLARELLRLGALCSNASLVQELGSPDPMEVALLEAGARAGIEREALLLTLPELREESFSAETKLMATYHQQEDALPLVAVKGAPEAVLAACSRVATPQGGEAPLDEAGRARWLEENEALAGEGLRVLALARKEAEDDGRPY
;
A
#
# COMPACT_ATOMS: atom_id res chain seq x y z
N ALA A 1 -3.67 13.93 -11.03
CA ALA A 1 -5.13 13.79 -10.81
C ALA A 1 -5.43 12.36 -10.32
N LEU A 2 -6.51 12.12 -9.57
CA LEU A 2 -6.86 10.75 -9.10
C LEU A 2 -7.20 9.78 -10.25
N ASP A 3 -7.34 10.28 -11.47
CA ASP A 3 -7.58 9.50 -12.68
C ASP A 3 -6.29 8.93 -13.31
N GLU A 4 -5.11 9.36 -12.84
CA GLU A 4 -3.84 8.85 -13.35
C GLU A 4 -3.66 7.37 -12.98
N PRO A 5 -3.20 6.50 -13.90
CA PRO A 5 -3.11 5.05 -13.65
C PRO A 5 -2.34 4.68 -12.38
N LEU A 6 -1.21 5.36 -12.12
CA LEU A 6 -0.40 5.12 -10.93
C LEU A 6 -1.11 5.56 -9.64
N ALA A 7 -1.80 6.70 -9.67
CA ALA A 7 -2.57 7.17 -8.53
C ALA A 7 -3.70 6.19 -8.19
N ARG A 8 -4.41 5.68 -9.22
CA ARG A 8 -5.45 4.66 -9.04
C ARG A 8 -4.91 3.36 -8.46
N GLU A 9 -3.74 2.90 -8.91
CA GLU A 9 -3.11 1.70 -8.35
C GLU A 9 -2.69 1.91 -6.89
N LEU A 10 -2.14 3.08 -6.53
CA LEU A 10 -1.84 3.40 -5.13
C LEU A 10 -3.10 3.36 -4.26
N LEU A 11 -4.22 3.96 -4.72
CA LEU A 11 -5.48 3.89 -3.98
C LEU A 11 -6.01 2.46 -3.85
N ARG A 12 -5.88 1.64 -4.91
CA ARG A 12 -6.23 0.23 -4.89
C ARG A 12 -5.41 -0.54 -3.86
N LEU A 13 -4.09 -0.36 -3.83
CA LEU A 13 -3.21 -1.00 -2.84
C LEU A 13 -3.52 -0.51 -1.42
N GLY A 14 -3.78 0.78 -1.24
CA GLY A 14 -4.20 1.33 0.06
C GLY A 14 -5.52 0.73 0.55
N ALA A 15 -6.50 0.57 -0.35
CA ALA A 15 -7.79 -0.04 -0.02
C ALA A 15 -7.66 -1.55 0.26
N LEU A 16 -6.81 -2.27 -0.47
CA LEU A 16 -6.53 -3.70 -0.26
C LEU A 16 -5.76 -3.96 1.04
N CYS A 17 -4.82 -3.10 1.39
CA CYS A 17 -4.04 -3.22 2.61
C CYS A 17 -4.62 -2.33 3.72
N SER A 18 -5.90 -2.47 4.06
CA SER A 18 -6.54 -1.71 5.16
C SER A 18 -7.46 -2.58 5.99
N ASN A 19 -7.44 -2.40 7.31
CA ASN A 19 -8.27 -3.14 8.26
C ASN A 19 -9.50 -2.34 8.69
N ALA A 20 -9.53 -1.04 8.40
CA ALA A 20 -10.72 -0.24 8.58
C ALA A 20 -11.86 -0.79 7.70
N SER A 21 -12.86 -1.40 8.32
CA SER A 21 -14.19 -1.44 7.74
C SER A 21 -14.80 -0.04 7.90
N LEU A 22 -15.51 0.46 6.89
CA LEU A 22 -16.37 1.64 7.06
C LEU A 22 -17.54 1.36 8.02
N VAL A 23 -17.66 0.12 8.49
CA VAL A 23 -18.71 -0.39 9.38
C VAL A 23 -18.07 -0.90 10.68
N GLN A 24 -17.92 0.01 11.65
CA GLN A 24 -17.61 -0.18 13.08
C GLN A 24 -17.06 -1.56 13.52
N GLU A 25 -15.75 -1.61 13.80
CA GLU A 25 -15.18 -2.55 14.77
C GLU A 25 -14.80 -1.84 16.10
N LEU A 26 -14.60 -2.61 17.17
CA LEU A 26 -14.28 -2.14 18.52
C LEU A 26 -12.90 -1.45 18.56
N GLY A 27 -12.90 -0.14 18.33
CA GLY A 27 -11.73 0.72 18.37
C GLY A 27 -11.93 1.89 17.42
N SER A 28 -11.26 3.02 17.64
CA SER A 28 -11.23 4.06 16.60
C SER A 28 -10.34 3.55 15.46
N PRO A 29 -10.84 3.48 14.22
CA PRO A 29 -9.99 3.11 13.08
C PRO A 29 -8.83 4.11 12.95
N ASP A 30 -7.70 3.64 12.43
CA ASP A 30 -6.54 4.49 12.20
C ASP A 30 -6.91 5.60 11.19
N PRO A 31 -6.69 6.89 11.53
CA PRO A 31 -7.11 8.00 10.67
C PRO A 31 -6.49 7.99 9.27
N MET A 32 -5.29 7.42 9.09
CA MET A 32 -4.66 7.31 7.78
C MET A 32 -5.30 6.21 6.93
N GLU A 33 -5.72 5.09 7.55
CA GLU A 33 -6.50 4.07 6.86
C GLU A 33 -7.85 4.60 6.39
N VAL A 34 -8.56 5.31 7.26
CA VAL A 34 -9.83 5.95 6.89
C VAL A 34 -9.63 6.93 5.74
N ALA A 35 -8.58 7.77 5.80
CA ALA A 35 -8.28 8.73 4.74
C ALA A 35 -7.96 8.04 3.39
N LEU A 36 -7.26 6.90 3.41
CA LEU A 36 -6.98 6.11 2.21
C LEU A 36 -8.25 5.50 1.62
N LEU A 37 -9.14 4.95 2.45
CA LEU A 37 -10.42 4.40 2.00
C LEU A 37 -11.35 5.48 1.46
N GLU A 38 -11.44 6.64 2.12
CA GLU A 38 -12.21 7.78 1.60
C GLU A 38 -11.67 8.30 0.27
N ALA A 39 -10.34 8.38 0.12
CA ALA A 39 -9.70 8.76 -1.14
C ALA A 39 -9.97 7.74 -2.25
N GLY A 40 -9.92 6.43 -1.93
CA GLY A 40 -10.30 5.35 -2.83
C GLY A 40 -11.75 5.45 -3.28
N ALA A 41 -12.68 5.62 -2.34
CA ALA A 41 -14.10 5.75 -2.63
C ALA A 41 -14.40 6.94 -3.55
N ARG A 42 -13.74 8.09 -3.34
CA ARG A 42 -13.85 9.25 -4.25
C ARG A 42 -13.34 8.97 -5.67
N ALA A 43 -12.46 7.98 -5.84
CA ALA A 43 -11.96 7.51 -7.13
C ALA A 43 -12.74 6.29 -7.68
N GLY A 44 -13.84 5.89 -7.03
CA GLY A 44 -14.64 4.72 -7.39
C GLY A 44 -13.95 3.38 -7.08
N ILE A 45 -13.06 3.36 -6.09
CA ILE A 45 -12.32 2.18 -5.61
C ILE A 45 -12.82 1.87 -4.20
N GLU A 46 -13.64 0.82 -4.08
CA GLU A 46 -14.24 0.39 -2.82
C GLU A 46 -13.61 -0.94 -2.39
N ARG A 47 -13.17 -1.04 -1.13
CA ARG A 47 -12.50 -2.23 -0.61
C ARG A 47 -13.38 -3.47 -0.74
N GLU A 48 -14.65 -3.35 -0.37
CA GLU A 48 -15.63 -4.45 -0.41
C GLU A 48 -15.79 -4.99 -1.83
N ALA A 49 -15.84 -4.11 -2.84
CA ALA A 49 -15.91 -4.50 -4.24
C ALA A 49 -14.62 -5.18 -4.71
N LEU A 50 -13.45 -4.68 -4.28
CA LEU A 50 -12.16 -5.31 -4.59
C LEU A 50 -12.09 -6.73 -4.02
N LEU A 51 -12.50 -6.93 -2.77
CA LEU A 51 -12.43 -8.23 -2.08
C LEU A 51 -13.33 -9.31 -2.73
N LEU A 52 -14.37 -8.93 -3.48
CA LEU A 52 -15.14 -9.89 -4.29
C LEU A 52 -14.33 -10.49 -5.44
N THR A 53 -13.36 -9.73 -5.96
CA THR A 53 -12.51 -10.13 -7.11
C THR A 53 -11.10 -10.53 -6.71
N LEU A 54 -10.64 -10.06 -5.55
CA LEU A 54 -9.32 -10.29 -4.97
C LEU A 54 -9.49 -10.68 -3.49
N PRO A 55 -10.08 -11.87 -3.19
CA PRO A 55 -10.33 -12.30 -1.82
C PRO A 55 -9.06 -12.25 -0.98
N GLU A 56 -9.16 -11.72 0.23
CA GLU A 56 -8.05 -11.72 1.17
C GLU A 56 -7.80 -13.14 1.69
N LEU A 57 -6.56 -13.60 1.56
CA LEU A 57 -6.11 -14.92 2.00
C LEU A 57 -5.48 -14.85 3.39
N ARG A 58 -4.74 -13.76 3.64
CA ARG A 58 -3.86 -13.62 4.80
C ARG A 58 -3.58 -12.16 5.09
N GLU A 59 -3.47 -11.83 6.36
CA GLU A 59 -3.05 -10.52 6.85
C GLU A 59 -1.78 -10.66 7.71
N GLU A 60 -0.91 -9.68 7.57
CA GLU A 60 0.17 -9.36 8.51
C GLU A 60 -0.11 -7.96 9.05
N SER A 61 -0.72 -7.90 10.24
CA SER A 61 -1.09 -6.63 10.89
C SER A 61 0.14 -5.74 11.10
N PHE A 62 -0.11 -4.44 11.23
CA PHE A 62 0.97 -3.47 11.46
C PHE A 62 1.85 -3.87 12.66
N SER A 63 3.15 -3.99 12.42
CA SER A 63 4.15 -4.20 13.47
C SER A 63 4.95 -2.92 13.71
N ALA A 64 5.06 -2.49 14.97
CA ALA A 64 5.91 -1.35 15.34
C ALA A 64 7.41 -1.62 15.11
N GLU A 65 7.81 -2.90 15.07
CA GLU A 65 9.19 -3.32 14.79
C GLU A 65 9.53 -3.13 13.32
N THR A 66 8.69 -3.65 12.42
CA THR A 66 8.93 -3.56 10.96
C THR A 66 8.43 -2.25 10.37
N LYS A 67 7.47 -1.59 11.03
CA LYS A 67 6.72 -0.42 10.54
C LYS A 67 5.97 -0.67 9.24
N LEU A 68 5.56 -1.92 9.03
CA LEU A 68 4.91 -2.41 7.83
C LEU A 68 3.64 -3.18 8.20
N MET A 69 2.67 -3.14 7.29
CA MET A 69 1.49 -3.98 7.24
C MET A 69 1.39 -4.59 5.84
N ALA A 70 0.90 -5.82 5.74
CA ALA A 70 0.66 -6.45 4.44
C ALA A 70 -0.62 -7.29 4.42
N THR A 71 -1.24 -7.37 3.25
CA THR A 71 -2.36 -8.28 2.98
C THR A 71 -2.08 -9.07 1.71
N TYR A 72 -2.52 -10.32 1.69
CA TYR A 72 -2.40 -11.24 0.57
C TYR A 72 -3.76 -11.42 -0.07
N HIS A 73 -3.82 -11.30 -1.39
CA HIS A 73 -5.06 -11.40 -2.14
C HIS A 73 -4.94 -12.42 -3.26
N GLN A 74 -5.93 -13.30 -3.35
CA GLN A 74 -5.99 -14.30 -4.40
C GLN A 74 -6.15 -13.63 -5.78
N GLN A 75 -5.41 -14.13 -6.77
CA GLN A 75 -5.56 -13.75 -8.18
C GLN A 75 -5.98 -14.98 -9.00
N GLU A 76 -6.74 -14.76 -10.07
CA GLU A 76 -7.06 -15.81 -11.03
C GLU A 76 -5.83 -16.13 -11.88
N ASP A 77 -5.43 -17.40 -11.94
CA ASP A 77 -4.30 -17.91 -12.74
C ASP A 77 -2.94 -17.22 -12.52
N ALA A 78 -2.73 -16.59 -11.36
CA ALA A 78 -1.49 -15.93 -10.98
C ALA A 78 -1.15 -16.16 -9.50
N LEU A 79 0.10 -15.84 -9.12
CA LEU A 79 0.48 -15.81 -7.71
C LEU A 79 -0.36 -14.78 -6.95
N PRO A 80 -0.58 -14.96 -5.64
CA PRO A 80 -1.26 -13.95 -4.82
C PRO A 80 -0.60 -12.57 -4.91
N LEU A 81 -1.45 -11.54 -4.98
CA LEU A 81 -1.03 -10.15 -4.83
C LEU A 81 -0.78 -9.86 -3.37
N VAL A 82 0.44 -9.46 -3.03
CA VAL A 82 0.77 -8.92 -1.71
C VAL A 82 0.72 -7.39 -1.80
N ALA A 83 -0.21 -6.77 -1.09
CA ALA A 83 -0.27 -5.32 -0.92
C ALA A 83 0.41 -4.94 0.39
N VAL A 84 1.27 -3.94 0.38
CA VAL A 84 2.05 -3.50 1.55
C VAL A 84 1.87 -2.00 1.75
N LYS A 85 1.70 -1.59 3.01
CA LYS A 85 1.80 -0.18 3.41
C LYS A 85 2.65 -0.01 4.65
N GLY A 86 3.26 1.15 4.81
CA GLY A 86 3.98 1.47 6.03
C GLY A 86 4.80 2.74 5.96
N ALA A 87 5.73 2.87 6.89
CA ALA A 87 6.68 3.98 6.92
C ALA A 87 7.51 4.00 5.63
N PRO A 88 7.69 5.16 4.97
CA PRO A 88 8.44 5.25 3.72
C PRO A 88 9.82 4.60 3.75
N GLU A 89 10.57 4.78 4.84
CA GLU A 89 11.90 4.18 5.02
C GLU A 89 11.85 2.66 4.98
N ALA A 90 10.86 2.06 5.66
CA ALA A 90 10.72 0.62 5.77
C ALA A 90 10.25 0.00 4.44
N VAL A 91 9.29 0.63 3.77
CA VAL A 91 8.81 0.17 2.45
C VAL A 91 9.91 0.28 1.41
N LEU A 92 10.62 1.42 1.36
CA LEU A 92 11.73 1.60 0.43
C LEU A 92 12.78 0.53 0.67
N ALA A 93 13.21 0.30 1.92
CA ALA A 93 14.19 -0.73 2.28
C ALA A 93 13.81 -2.15 1.79
N ALA A 94 12.53 -2.49 1.75
CA ALA A 94 12.03 -3.77 1.26
C ALA A 94 11.87 -3.85 -0.28
N CYS A 95 11.78 -2.71 -0.97
CA CYS A 95 11.56 -2.68 -2.42
C CYS A 95 12.87 -2.83 -3.20
N SER A 96 12.83 -3.51 -4.34
CA SER A 96 13.94 -3.55 -5.32
C SER A 96 13.67 -2.73 -6.59
N ARG A 97 12.41 -2.31 -6.78
CA ARG A 97 11.93 -1.54 -7.93
C ARG A 97 10.94 -0.47 -7.48
N VAL A 98 10.72 0.53 -8.32
CA VAL A 98 9.76 1.61 -8.11
C VAL A 98 8.88 1.78 -9.34
N ALA A 99 7.58 1.99 -9.12
CA ALA A 99 6.64 2.24 -10.20
C ALA A 99 6.92 3.58 -10.90
N THR A 100 6.67 3.63 -12.19
CA THR A 100 6.91 4.78 -13.06
C THR A 100 5.58 5.38 -13.53
N PRO A 101 5.51 6.70 -13.77
CA PRO A 101 4.28 7.34 -14.28
C PRO A 101 3.77 6.76 -15.61
N GLN A 102 4.65 6.11 -16.38
CA GLN A 102 4.32 5.53 -17.69
C GLN A 102 3.73 4.11 -17.61
N GLY A 103 3.51 3.56 -16.40
CA GLY A 103 2.83 2.27 -16.22
C GLY A 103 3.75 1.05 -16.18
N GLY A 104 5.02 1.22 -15.79
CA GLY A 104 5.97 0.13 -15.56
C GLY A 104 6.81 0.34 -14.30
N GLU A 105 7.91 -0.38 -14.16
CA GLU A 105 8.79 -0.31 -12.99
C GLU A 105 10.26 -0.10 -13.39
N ALA A 106 10.99 0.70 -12.62
CA ALA A 106 12.42 0.92 -12.74
C ALA A 106 13.18 0.33 -11.53
N PRO A 107 14.45 -0.09 -11.67
CA PRO A 107 15.27 -0.47 -10.53
C PRO A 107 15.33 0.65 -9.47
N LEU A 108 15.22 0.27 -8.20
CA LEU A 108 15.37 1.18 -7.06
C LEU A 108 16.75 0.99 -6.45
N ASP A 109 17.71 1.77 -6.94
CA ASP A 109 19.07 1.83 -6.42
C ASP A 109 19.17 2.77 -5.20
N GLU A 110 20.37 2.85 -4.61
CA GLU A 110 20.62 3.68 -3.42
C GLU A 110 20.37 5.18 -3.68
N ALA A 111 20.67 5.67 -4.88
CA ALA A 111 20.41 7.06 -5.25
C ALA A 111 18.91 7.35 -5.34
N GLY A 112 18.14 6.42 -5.92
CA GLY A 112 16.69 6.48 -5.96
C GLY A 112 16.05 6.42 -4.57
N ARG A 113 16.56 5.54 -3.68
CA ARG A 113 16.11 5.49 -2.27
C ARG A 113 16.35 6.80 -1.56
N ALA A 114 17.57 7.33 -1.65
CA ALA A 114 17.94 8.59 -1.01
C ALA A 114 17.03 9.74 -1.46
N ARG A 115 16.72 9.81 -2.76
CA ARG A 115 15.79 10.81 -3.28
C ARG A 115 14.39 10.68 -2.68
N TRP A 116 13.82 9.47 -2.62
CA TRP A 116 12.50 9.29 -2.01
C TRP A 116 12.46 9.61 -0.51
N LEU A 117 13.56 9.35 0.19
CA LEU A 117 13.71 9.72 1.60
C LEU A 117 13.78 11.24 1.79
N GLU A 118 14.47 11.96 0.91
CA GLU A 118 14.50 13.42 0.90
C GLU A 118 13.12 14.03 0.66
N GLU A 119 12.36 13.49 -0.30
CA GLU A 119 10.96 13.91 -0.54
C GLU A 119 10.07 13.62 0.68
N ASN A 120 10.26 12.47 1.33
CA ASN A 120 9.54 12.15 2.57
C ASN A 120 9.86 13.16 3.69
N GLU A 121 11.14 13.51 3.86
CA GLU A 121 11.57 14.50 4.86
C GLU A 121 10.97 15.87 4.57
N ALA A 122 10.90 16.28 3.30
CA ALA A 122 10.27 17.54 2.91
C ALA A 122 8.78 17.58 3.29
N LEU A 123 8.02 16.52 2.96
CA LEU A 123 6.60 16.40 3.31
C LEU A 123 6.39 16.34 4.84
N ALA A 124 7.26 15.61 5.55
CA ALA A 124 7.24 15.55 7.01
C ALA A 124 7.54 16.92 7.64
N GLY A 125 8.43 17.71 7.03
CA GLY A 125 8.73 19.09 7.42
C GLY A 125 7.53 20.03 7.28
N GLU A 126 6.58 19.71 6.40
CA GLU A 126 5.29 20.39 6.28
C GLU A 126 4.24 19.88 7.30
N GLY A 127 4.62 18.94 8.18
CA GLY A 127 3.74 18.34 9.18
C GLY A 127 2.83 17.24 8.64
N LEU A 128 3.08 16.75 7.42
CA LEU A 128 2.33 15.65 6.83
C LEU A 128 2.81 14.31 7.38
N ARG A 129 1.86 13.38 7.55
CA ARG A 129 2.17 11.97 7.77
C ARG A 129 2.12 11.26 6.43
N VAL A 130 3.22 10.62 6.05
CA VAL A 130 3.37 9.97 4.76
C VAL A 130 3.33 8.46 4.94
N LEU A 131 2.61 7.79 4.05
CA LEU A 131 2.67 6.34 3.88
C LEU A 131 3.26 6.03 2.51
N ALA A 132 4.15 5.05 2.46
CA ALA A 132 4.53 4.42 1.21
C ALA A 132 3.71 3.15 1.01
N LEU A 133 3.47 2.83 -0.27
CA LEU A 133 2.74 1.65 -0.71
C LEU A 133 3.62 0.86 -1.66
N ALA A 134 3.57 -0.46 -1.54
CA ALA A 134 4.27 -1.38 -2.42
C ALA A 134 3.41 -2.60 -2.71
N ARG A 135 3.83 -3.35 -3.73
CA ARG A 135 3.22 -4.63 -4.07
C ARG A 135 4.27 -5.62 -4.54
N LYS A 136 3.95 -6.91 -4.42
CA LYS A 136 4.64 -8.00 -5.12
C LYS A 136 3.67 -9.15 -5.39
N GLU A 137 4.08 -10.08 -6.23
CA GLU A 137 3.40 -11.35 -6.43
C GLU A 137 4.20 -12.44 -5.71
N ALA A 138 3.58 -13.17 -4.77
CA ALA A 138 4.24 -14.20 -3.99
C ALA A 138 3.23 -15.20 -3.42
N GLU A 139 3.67 -16.44 -3.22
CA GLU A 139 2.91 -17.44 -2.46
C GLU A 139 2.58 -16.93 -1.04
N ASP A 140 1.46 -17.38 -0.48
CA ASP A 140 0.94 -16.90 0.80
C ASP A 140 1.73 -17.41 2.02
N ASP A 141 2.61 -18.39 1.84
CA ASP A 141 3.51 -18.94 2.86
C ASP A 141 4.84 -18.16 3.02
N GLY A 142 5.10 -17.21 2.12
CA GLY A 142 6.29 -16.37 2.12
C GLY A 142 6.23 -15.20 3.12
N ARG A 143 7.40 -14.57 3.34
CA ARG A 143 7.44 -13.27 4.02
C ARG A 143 6.89 -12.17 3.10
N PRO A 144 6.09 -11.22 3.61
CA PRO A 144 5.44 -10.17 2.80
C PRO A 144 6.41 -9.14 2.22
N TYR A 145 7.59 -8.97 2.80
CA TYR A 145 8.63 -8.03 2.42
C TYR A 145 9.98 -8.74 2.34
#